data_AF-A0A849WBM6-F1
#
_entry.id   AF-A0A849WBM6-F1
#
_cell.length_a   1.000
_cell.length_b   1.000
_cell.length_c   1.000
_cell.angle_alpha   90.00
_cell.angle_beta   90.00
_cell.angle_gamma   90.00
#
_symmetry.space_group_name_H-M   'P 1'
#
loop_
_entity.id
_entity.type
_entity.pdbx_description
1 polymer ?
#
loop_
_entity_poly.entity_id
_entity_poly.type
_entity_poly.pdbx_seq_one_letter_code
_entity_poly.pdbx_strand_id
1 'polypeptide(L)'
;MKIFILFFFSVIFFLPGCTSERIPFTQELRQEYQLSEEDLKNLQYYVSDDILIERDAVLGESKVDRGKLTTKSGKLIEQILIEEDTPGISVQSGEYWLAISFEKDAALFFTSRLGYIRQGEYYLGTRGNQRIQYSNKEYVVVNDGIESYLMIDRESLSNLIRNRKILLGRRVPLQ
;
A
#
# COMPACT_ATOMS: atom_id res chain seq x y z
N MET A 1 9.32 47.00 -46.31
CA MET A 1 9.94 46.96 -44.96
C MET A 1 9.10 46.00 -44.12
N LYS A 2 9.44 44.71 -44.08
CA LYS A 2 10.15 44.02 -42.96
C LYS A 2 9.54 44.35 -41.59
N ILE A 3 8.55 43.56 -41.14
CA ILE A 3 8.63 42.46 -40.13
C ILE A 3 8.79 42.97 -38.70
N PHE A 4 7.92 42.53 -37.79
CA PHE A 4 8.29 41.79 -36.57
C PHE A 4 7.02 41.26 -35.89
N ILE A 5 6.64 40.02 -36.22
CA ILE A 5 5.66 39.23 -35.48
C ILE A 5 6.42 38.66 -34.27
N LEU A 6 6.09 39.13 -33.07
CA LEU A 6 6.59 38.58 -31.81
C LEU A 6 5.88 37.26 -31.54
N PHE A 7 6.51 36.16 -31.94
CA PHE A 7 6.11 34.81 -31.56
C PHE A 7 6.46 34.61 -30.08
N PHE A 8 5.48 34.71 -29.19
CA PHE A 8 5.64 34.38 -27.77
C PHE A 8 5.69 32.85 -27.66
N PHE A 9 6.88 32.28 -27.85
CA PHE A 9 7.12 30.85 -27.72
C PHE A 9 7.06 30.51 -26.22
N SER A 10 5.86 30.16 -25.74
CA SER A 10 5.65 29.60 -24.40
C SER A 10 6.38 28.26 -24.33
N VAL A 11 7.59 28.27 -23.79
CA VAL A 11 8.35 27.05 -23.47
C VAL A 11 7.63 26.41 -22.29
N ILE A 12 6.79 25.41 -22.59
CA ILE A 12 6.24 24.52 -21.58
C ILE A 12 7.44 23.72 -21.03
N PHE A 13 7.95 24.14 -19.87
CA PHE A 13 8.85 23.34 -19.06
C PHE A 13 8.06 22.11 -18.59
N PHE A 14 8.20 21.00 -19.30
CA PHE A 14 7.91 19.70 -18.73
C PHE A 14 8.97 19.45 -17.66
N LEU A 15 8.63 19.76 -16.40
CA LEU A 15 9.38 19.21 -15.28
C LEU A 15 9.22 17.69 -15.38
N PRO A 16 10.29 16.90 -15.55
CA PRO A 16 10.17 15.47 -15.35
C PRO A 16 9.68 15.29 -13.92
N GLY A 17 8.45 14.79 -13.76
CA GLY A 17 7.99 14.36 -12.46
C GLY A 17 8.95 13.28 -11.99
N CYS A 18 9.69 13.54 -10.91
CA CYS A 18 10.40 12.48 -10.22
C CYS A 18 9.33 11.52 -9.70
N THR A 19 9.09 10.42 -10.42
CA THR A 19 8.45 9.25 -9.82
C THR A 19 9.39 8.81 -8.71
N SER A 20 8.90 8.89 -7.47
CA SER A 20 9.61 8.32 -6.32
C SER A 20 9.81 6.82 -6.59
N GLU A 21 11.05 6.36 -6.44
CA GLU A 21 11.36 4.94 -6.61
C GLU A 21 10.64 4.14 -5.52
N ARG A 22 9.76 3.23 -5.93
CA ARG A 22 9.11 2.29 -5.01
C ARG A 22 10.04 1.14 -4.72
N ILE A 23 10.14 0.77 -3.45
CA ILE A 23 10.91 -0.39 -2.99
C ILE A 23 10.02 -1.33 -2.19
N PRO A 24 10.28 -2.65 -2.21
CA PRO A 24 9.58 -3.59 -1.33
C PRO A 24 9.75 -3.18 0.13
N PHE A 25 8.65 -3.16 0.88
CA PHE A 25 8.70 -2.99 2.32
C PHE A 25 8.92 -4.36 2.97
N THR A 26 10.03 -4.51 3.69
CA THR A 26 10.44 -5.78 4.27
C THR A 26 10.62 -5.69 5.78
N GLN A 27 10.58 -6.85 6.45
CA GLN A 27 10.86 -6.98 7.87
C GLN A 27 12.28 -6.50 8.19
N GLU A 28 13.25 -6.74 7.31
CA GLU A 28 14.64 -6.33 7.46
C GLU A 28 14.74 -4.80 7.46
N LEU A 29 14.10 -4.11 6.50
CA LEU A 29 14.05 -2.64 6.47
C LEU A 29 13.41 -2.08 7.74
N ARG A 30 12.30 -2.68 8.19
CA ARG A 30 11.64 -2.27 9.44
C ARG A 30 12.57 -2.39 10.65
N GLN A 31 13.34 -3.48 10.74
CA GLN A 31 14.26 -3.74 11.85
C GLN A 31 15.53 -2.87 11.78
N GLU A 32 16.12 -2.75 10.60
CA GLU A 32 17.31 -1.93 10.33
C GLU A 32 17.09 -0.48 10.78
N TYR A 33 15.96 0.10 10.41
CA TYR A 33 15.61 1.47 10.77
C TYR A 33 14.83 1.58 12.09
N GLN A 34 14.60 0.47 12.81
CA GLN A 34 13.85 0.45 14.07
C GLN A 34 12.53 1.24 13.96
N LEU A 35 11.73 0.93 12.93
CA LEU A 35 10.46 1.63 12.70
C LEU A 35 9.43 1.22 13.76
N SER A 36 8.98 2.19 14.55
CA SER A 36 7.91 2.03 15.53
C SER A 36 6.54 1.95 14.84
N GLU A 37 5.51 1.54 15.58
CA GLU A 37 4.13 1.55 15.04
C GLU A 37 3.68 2.95 14.60
N GLU A 38 4.18 4.00 15.25
CA GLU A 38 3.90 5.38 14.85
C GLU A 38 4.60 5.73 13.52
N ASP A 39 5.84 5.28 13.32
CA ASP A 39 6.54 5.47 12.05
C ASP A 39 5.81 4.77 10.90
N LEU A 40 5.32 3.54 11.12
CA LEU A 40 4.58 2.78 10.11
C LEU A 40 3.30 3.50 9.66
N LYS A 41 2.64 4.26 10.55
CA LYS A 41 1.46 5.07 10.18
C LYS A 41 1.80 6.28 9.32
N ASN A 42 3.06 6.71 9.31
CA ASN A 42 3.54 7.87 8.56
C ASN A 42 4.20 7.49 7.22
N LEU A 43 4.07 6.23 6.79
CA LEU A 43 4.48 5.76 5.47
C LEU A 43 3.28 5.62 4.55
N GLN A 44 3.49 5.95 3.28
CA GLN A 44 2.56 5.65 2.19
C GLN A 44 2.91 4.27 1.63
N TYR A 45 1.94 3.36 1.63
CA TYR A 45 2.08 2.01 1.11
C TYR A 45 1.39 1.87 -0.25
N TYR A 46 1.87 0.90 -1.02
CA TYR A 46 1.30 0.47 -2.30
C TYR A 46 1.35 -1.06 -2.37
N VAL A 47 0.58 -1.64 -3.27
CA VAL A 47 0.64 -3.07 -3.61
C VAL A 47 1.48 -3.26 -4.87
N SER A 48 2.25 -4.35 -4.93
CA SER A 48 3.13 -4.68 -6.07
C SER A 48 2.38 -5.14 -7.32
N ASP A 49 1.15 -5.59 -7.15
CA ASP A 49 0.33 -6.21 -8.18
C ASP A 49 -1.14 -5.93 -7.85
N ASP A 50 -2.00 -5.95 -8.86
CA ASP A 50 -3.45 -5.85 -8.68
C ASP A 50 -3.98 -6.93 -7.72
N ILE A 51 -4.89 -6.54 -6.83
CA ILE A 51 -5.62 -7.46 -5.96
C ILE A 51 -7.10 -7.41 -6.34
N LEU A 52 -7.59 -8.47 -6.99
CA LEU A 52 -9.00 -8.62 -7.33
C LEU A 52 -9.68 -9.58 -6.35
N ILE A 53 -10.68 -9.07 -5.63
CA ILE A 53 -11.43 -9.83 -4.61
C ILE A 53 -12.90 -9.95 -4.99
N GLU A 54 -13.46 -11.15 -4.83
CA GLU A 54 -14.84 -11.48 -5.19
C GLU A 54 -15.63 -12.07 -4.02
N ARG A 55 -16.93 -11.81 -3.98
CA ARG A 55 -17.89 -12.58 -3.17
C ARG A 55 -19.23 -12.72 -3.87
N ASP A 56 -19.99 -13.76 -3.53
CA ASP A 56 -21.40 -13.86 -3.92
C ASP A 56 -22.16 -12.67 -3.28
N ALA A 57 -22.89 -11.91 -4.11
CA ALA A 57 -23.72 -10.80 -3.66
C ALA A 57 -25.06 -11.32 -3.12
N VAL A 58 -25.48 -10.81 -1.96
CA VAL A 58 -26.77 -11.20 -1.35
C VAL A 58 -27.86 -10.26 -1.84
N LEU A 59 -28.87 -10.80 -2.53
CA LEU A 59 -30.06 -10.06 -2.95
C LEU A 59 -30.77 -9.47 -1.73
N GLY A 60 -30.91 -8.14 -1.68
CA GLY A 60 -31.57 -7.41 -0.59
C GLY A 60 -30.64 -6.76 0.43
N GLU A 61 -29.32 -7.03 0.41
CA GLU A 61 -28.35 -6.14 1.07
C GLU A 61 -28.43 -4.78 0.39
N SER A 62 -28.99 -3.78 1.08
CA SER A 62 -29.40 -2.50 0.49
C SER A 62 -28.24 -1.61 0.00
N LYS A 63 -27.00 -2.08 0.07
CA LYS A 63 -25.81 -1.30 -0.27
C LYS A 63 -24.72 -2.19 -0.88
N VAL A 64 -24.69 -2.20 -2.19
CA VAL A 64 -23.43 -2.33 -2.95
C VAL A 64 -22.70 -1.01 -2.72
N ASP A 65 -22.06 -0.86 -1.57
CA ASP A 65 -21.52 0.44 -1.15
C ASP A 65 -20.09 0.67 -1.68
N ARG A 66 -19.37 -0.39 -2.06
CA ARG A 66 -17.91 -0.32 -2.30
C ARG A 66 -17.44 -1.01 -3.58
N GLY A 67 -18.00 -2.16 -3.92
CA GLY A 67 -17.60 -2.93 -5.11
C GLY A 67 -18.47 -2.71 -6.34
N LYS A 68 -18.00 -3.22 -7.47
CA LYS A 68 -18.78 -3.33 -8.70
C LYS A 68 -19.56 -4.64 -8.70
N LEU A 69 -20.86 -4.60 -9.03
CA LEU A 69 -21.63 -5.82 -9.29
C LEU A 69 -21.40 -6.33 -10.71
N THR A 70 -21.18 -7.63 -10.83
CA THR A 70 -21.12 -8.36 -12.10
C THR A 70 -21.94 -9.65 -12.03
N THR A 71 -22.20 -10.27 -13.17
CA THR A 71 -22.83 -11.60 -13.25
C THR A 71 -21.82 -12.62 -13.73
N LYS A 72 -21.63 -13.70 -12.96
CA LYS A 72 -20.72 -14.80 -13.28
C LYS A 72 -21.47 -16.12 -13.10
N SER A 73 -21.59 -16.91 -14.16
CA SER A 73 -22.30 -18.21 -14.14
C SER A 73 -23.71 -18.14 -13.54
N GLY A 74 -24.47 -17.09 -13.86
CA GLY A 74 -25.84 -16.88 -13.36
C GLY A 74 -25.94 -16.40 -11.90
N LYS A 75 -24.80 -16.20 -11.22
CA LYS A 75 -24.74 -15.59 -9.89
C LYS A 75 -24.36 -14.12 -9.97
N LEU A 76 -24.92 -13.33 -9.06
CA LEU A 76 -24.50 -11.94 -8.85
C LEU A 76 -23.25 -11.93 -7.96
N ILE A 77 -22.18 -11.29 -8.41
CA ILE A 77 -20.89 -11.23 -7.73
C ILE A 77 -20.55 -9.76 -7.45
N GLU A 78 -20.11 -9.46 -6.22
CA GLU A 78 -19.48 -8.20 -5.86
C GLU A 78 -17.97 -8.32 -6.05
N GLN A 79 -17.37 -7.40 -6.82
CA GLN A 79 -15.93 -7.34 -7.11
C GLN A 79 -15.34 -6.04 -6.59
N ILE A 80 -14.15 -6.13 -5.99
CA ILE A 80 -13.33 -4.96 -5.64
C ILE A 80 -11.94 -5.19 -6.23
N LEU A 81 -11.46 -4.20 -6.98
CA LEU A 81 -10.10 -4.18 -7.54
C LEU A 81 -9.31 -3.13 -6.77
N ILE A 82 -8.20 -3.55 -6.18
CA ILE A 82 -7.14 -2.66 -5.70
C ILE A 82 -6.05 -2.73 -6.76
N GLU A 83 -5.96 -1.69 -7.58
CA GLU A 83 -4.93 -1.62 -8.64
C GLU A 83 -3.56 -1.48 -8.01
N GLU A 84 -2.52 -1.95 -8.71
CA GLU A 84 -1.14 -1.53 -8.44
C GLU A 84 -1.09 -0.01 -8.27
N ASP A 85 -0.20 0.45 -7.40
CA ASP A 85 -0.03 1.88 -7.10
C ASP A 85 -1.20 2.58 -6.39
N THR A 86 -2.26 1.87 -6.02
CA THR A 86 -3.30 2.42 -5.15
C THR A 86 -2.68 2.80 -3.78
N PRO A 87 -2.72 4.07 -3.37
CA PRO A 87 -2.13 4.51 -2.11
C PRO A 87 -2.92 3.98 -0.91
N GLY A 88 -2.25 3.27 -0.01
CA GLY A 88 -2.79 2.82 1.28
C GLY A 88 -2.00 3.29 2.50
N ILE A 89 -2.66 3.39 3.65
CA ILE A 89 -2.04 3.76 4.93
C ILE A 89 -2.14 2.63 5.95
N SER A 90 -1.16 2.51 6.85
CA SER A 90 -1.28 1.60 7.98
C SER A 90 -2.28 2.16 9.01
N VAL A 91 -3.34 1.41 9.29
CA VAL A 91 -4.31 1.75 10.35
C VAL A 91 -4.02 0.97 11.64
N GLN A 92 -3.34 -0.17 11.51
CA GLN A 92 -2.91 -1.00 12.62
C GLN A 92 -1.69 -1.81 12.19
N SER A 93 -0.86 -2.20 13.15
CA SER A 93 0.30 -3.05 12.92
C SER A 93 0.57 -3.93 14.14
N GLY A 94 1.23 -5.06 13.92
CA GLY A 94 1.92 -5.83 14.95
C GLY A 94 3.37 -6.07 14.55
N GLU A 95 4.05 -6.99 15.20
CA GLU A 95 5.49 -7.23 14.98
C GLU A 95 5.84 -7.71 13.57
N TYR A 96 4.97 -8.52 12.96
CA TYR A 96 5.16 -9.15 11.64
C TYR A 96 3.99 -8.96 10.69
N TRP A 97 3.06 -8.05 11.00
CA TRP A 97 1.90 -7.80 10.16
C TRP A 97 1.49 -6.33 10.18
N LEU A 98 0.85 -5.88 9.09
CA LEU A 98 0.24 -4.56 8.94
C LEU A 98 -1.20 -4.72 8.42
N ALA A 99 -2.11 -3.91 8.94
CA ALA A 99 -3.42 -3.67 8.34
C ALA A 99 -3.33 -2.38 7.52
N ILE A 100 -3.45 -2.51 6.19
CA ILE A 100 -3.36 -1.41 5.24
C ILE A 100 -4.74 -1.06 4.71
N SER A 101 -5.11 0.21 4.86
CA SER A 101 -6.37 0.77 4.42
C SER A 101 -6.18 1.53 3.11
N PHE A 102 -6.87 1.09 2.05
CA PHE A 102 -6.92 1.75 0.73
C PHE A 102 -8.20 2.58 0.54
N GLU A 103 -9.18 2.38 1.41
CA GLU A 103 -10.41 3.17 1.49
C GLU A 103 -10.89 3.25 2.93
N LYS A 104 -11.78 4.20 3.20
CA LYS A 104 -12.30 4.45 4.55
C LYS A 104 -12.95 3.20 5.16
N ASP A 105 -12.67 2.97 6.44
CA ASP A 105 -13.29 1.91 7.26
C ASP A 105 -13.09 0.47 6.72
N ALA A 106 -12.05 0.24 5.91
CA ALA A 106 -11.62 -1.10 5.49
C ALA A 106 -10.10 -1.20 5.42
N ALA A 107 -9.58 -2.40 5.67
CA ALA A 107 -8.17 -2.71 5.56
C ALA A 107 -7.94 -4.15 5.11
N LEU A 108 -6.84 -4.37 4.40
CA LEU A 108 -6.26 -5.67 4.08
C LEU A 108 -5.10 -5.96 5.03
N PHE A 109 -4.92 -7.23 5.38
CA PHE A 109 -3.81 -7.66 6.23
C PHE A 109 -2.65 -8.13 5.37
N PHE A 110 -1.45 -7.65 5.68
CA PHE A 110 -0.20 -8.07 5.07
C PHE A 110 0.74 -8.60 6.14
N THR A 111 1.47 -9.68 5.87
CA THR A 111 2.33 -10.36 6.84
C THR A 111 3.66 -10.76 6.22
N SER A 112 4.75 -10.54 6.97
CA SER A 112 6.10 -10.96 6.59
C SER A 112 6.41 -12.41 6.97
N ARG A 113 5.43 -13.11 7.56
CA ARG A 113 5.51 -14.52 7.95
C ARG A 113 4.38 -15.30 7.27
N LEU A 114 4.66 -15.83 6.08
CA LEU A 114 3.79 -16.80 5.39
C LEU A 114 4.49 -18.16 5.31
N GLY A 115 4.23 -18.99 6.32
CA GLY A 115 4.88 -20.31 6.43
C GLY A 115 6.40 -20.21 6.62
N TYR A 116 7.11 -21.29 6.30
CA TYR A 116 8.58 -21.37 6.49
C TYR A 116 9.38 -20.72 5.35
N ILE A 117 8.74 -20.47 4.20
CA ILE A 117 9.42 -20.15 2.93
C ILE A 117 9.41 -18.66 2.55
N ARG A 118 8.48 -17.87 3.09
CA ARG A 118 8.38 -16.42 2.78
C ARG A 118 8.67 -15.63 4.06
N GLN A 119 9.90 -15.11 4.13
CA GLN A 119 10.38 -14.24 5.19
C GLN A 119 11.00 -13.01 4.53
N GLY A 120 10.57 -11.82 4.97
CA GLY A 120 11.06 -10.55 4.46
C GLY A 120 9.92 -9.62 4.08
N GLU A 121 9.50 -9.64 2.82
CA GLU A 121 8.43 -8.80 2.29
C GLU A 121 7.07 -9.07 2.96
N TYR A 122 6.25 -8.03 3.08
CA TYR A 122 4.91 -8.14 3.64
C TYR A 122 3.89 -8.48 2.54
N TYR A 123 3.59 -9.77 2.39
CA TYR A 123 2.64 -10.30 1.40
C TYR A 123 1.20 -10.26 1.90
N LEU A 124 0.23 -10.26 0.99
CA LEU A 124 -1.20 -10.35 1.31
C LEU A 124 -1.50 -11.59 2.17
N GLY A 125 -2.01 -11.36 3.38
CA GLY A 125 -2.38 -12.39 4.32
C GLY A 125 -3.73 -13.02 3.98
N THR A 126 -3.71 -14.26 3.49
CA THR A 126 -4.93 -15.02 3.18
C THR A 126 -5.16 -16.16 4.18
N ARG A 127 -6.39 -16.69 4.20
CA ARG A 127 -6.78 -17.89 4.94
C ARG A 127 -7.27 -18.95 3.96
N GLY A 128 -6.96 -20.22 4.21
CA GLY A 128 -7.52 -21.36 3.48
C GLY A 128 -7.57 -21.13 1.97
N ASN A 129 -8.75 -21.28 1.37
CA ASN A 129 -9.02 -21.10 -0.06
C ASN A 129 -8.92 -19.62 -0.52
N GLN A 130 -7.79 -18.96 -0.28
CA GLN A 130 -7.48 -17.58 -0.68
C GLN A 130 -8.50 -16.56 -0.15
N ARG A 131 -9.02 -16.81 1.05
CA ARG A 131 -10.04 -15.98 1.69
C ARG A 131 -9.42 -14.85 2.49
N ILE A 132 -10.04 -13.69 2.44
CA ILE A 132 -9.66 -12.50 3.22
C ILE A 132 -10.90 -11.86 3.83
N GLN A 133 -10.68 -11.07 4.89
CA GLN A 133 -11.71 -10.21 5.48
C GLN A 133 -11.48 -8.77 5.00
N TYR A 134 -12.54 -8.13 4.51
CA TYR A 134 -12.50 -6.76 4.02
C TYR A 134 -13.85 -6.09 4.29
N SER A 135 -13.85 -4.95 5.00
CA SER A 135 -15.09 -4.26 5.42
C SER A 135 -16.12 -5.18 6.14
N ASN A 136 -15.66 -6.02 7.08
CA ASN A 136 -16.48 -7.02 7.81
C ASN A 136 -17.17 -8.07 6.92
N LYS A 137 -16.74 -8.20 5.67
CA LYS A 137 -17.23 -9.15 4.69
C LYS A 137 -16.08 -10.08 4.30
N GLU A 138 -16.38 -11.35 4.08
CA GLU A 138 -15.41 -12.29 3.53
C GLU A 138 -15.41 -12.25 2.00
N TYR A 139 -14.23 -12.21 1.41
CA TYR A 139 -13.99 -12.28 -0.03
C TYR A 139 -12.98 -13.37 -0.34
N VAL A 140 -12.93 -13.78 -1.61
CA VAL A 140 -11.91 -14.65 -2.20
C VAL A 140 -11.06 -13.82 -3.14
N VAL A 141 -9.72 -13.92 -3.03
CA VAL A 141 -8.80 -13.37 -4.04
C VAL A 141 -8.88 -14.28 -5.27
N VAL A 142 -9.11 -13.71 -6.45
CA VAL A 142 -9.38 -14.50 -7.67
C VAL A 142 -8.33 -14.35 -8.78
N ASN A 143 -7.33 -13.51 -8.56
CA ASN A 143 -6.17 -13.33 -9.44
C ASN A 143 -4.88 -13.69 -8.69
N ASP A 144 -3.73 -13.41 -9.30
CA ASP A 144 -2.41 -13.62 -8.69
C ASP A 144 -2.10 -12.63 -7.54
N GLY A 145 -3.06 -11.80 -7.11
CA GLY A 145 -2.91 -10.84 -6.02
C GLY A 145 -2.55 -11.46 -4.66
N ILE A 146 -2.62 -12.79 -4.52
CA ILE A 146 -2.05 -13.50 -3.37
C ILE A 146 -0.52 -13.38 -3.26
N GLU A 147 0.14 -13.12 -4.39
CA GLU A 147 1.58 -12.87 -4.49
C GLU A 147 1.92 -11.39 -4.28
N SER A 148 0.91 -10.53 -4.14
CA SER A 148 1.13 -9.10 -3.94
C SER A 148 1.76 -8.81 -2.58
N TYR A 149 2.77 -7.97 -2.58
CA TYR A 149 3.46 -7.49 -1.38
C TYR A 149 3.44 -5.96 -1.28
N LEU A 150 3.71 -5.46 -0.08
CA LEU A 150 3.75 -4.03 0.18
C LEU A 150 5.01 -3.39 -0.39
N MET A 151 4.83 -2.27 -1.06
CA MET A 151 5.88 -1.33 -1.45
C MET A 151 5.72 -0.01 -0.71
N ILE A 152 6.81 0.74 -0.59
CA ILE A 152 6.83 2.11 -0.06
C ILE A 152 7.65 3.01 -0.97
N ASP A 153 7.36 4.31 -0.90
CA ASP A 153 8.21 5.35 -1.49
C ASP A 153 9.57 5.41 -0.78
N ARG A 154 10.67 5.22 -1.50
CA ARG A 154 12.04 5.35 -0.95
C ARG A 154 12.26 6.73 -0.33
N GLU A 155 11.74 7.78 -0.98
CA GLU A 155 11.85 9.15 -0.49
C GLU A 155 11.09 9.33 0.83
N SER A 156 9.88 8.76 0.96
CA SER A 156 9.10 8.81 2.20
C SER A 156 9.83 8.17 3.37
N LEU A 157 10.48 7.02 3.15
CA LEU A 157 11.34 6.39 4.16
C LEU A 157 12.52 7.29 4.54
N SER A 158 13.21 7.86 3.55
CA SER A 158 14.35 8.76 3.78
C SER A 158 13.96 10.00 4.60
N ASN A 159 12.82 10.60 4.25
CA ASN A 159 12.27 11.77 4.94
C ASN A 159 11.86 11.44 6.38
N LEU A 160 11.19 10.29 6.60
CA LEU A 160 10.86 9.80 7.94
C LEU A 160 12.11 9.65 8.80
N ILE A 161 13.15 8.98 8.29
CA ILE A 161 14.41 8.77 9.01
C ILE A 161 15.10 10.09 9.30
N ARG A 162 15.17 11.02 8.33
CA ARG A 162 15.83 12.32 8.48
C ARG A 162 15.13 13.22 9.51
N ASN A 163 13.80 13.16 9.56
CA ASN A 163 13.00 13.98 10.48
C ASN A 163 13.10 13.50 11.94
N ARG A 164 13.67 12.31 12.19
CA ARG A 164 14.00 11.88 13.55
C ARG A 164 15.11 12.75 14.12
N LYS A 165 14.88 13.29 15.32
CA LYS A 165 15.89 14.06 16.05
C LYS A 165 17.06 13.16 16.46
N ILE A 166 18.19 13.29 15.77
CA ILE A 166 19.44 12.63 16.17
C ILE A 166 20.03 13.39 17.36
N LEU A 167 20.06 12.76 18.53
CA LEU A 167 20.75 13.31 19.70
C LEU A 167 22.25 13.04 19.60
N LEU A 168 23.08 14.06 19.74
CA LEU A 168 24.55 13.95 19.64
C LEU A 168 25.22 13.31 20.87
N GLY A 169 24.42 12.86 21.86
CA GLY A 169 24.90 12.37 23.15
C GLY A 169 25.49 13.47 24.04
N ARG A 170 25.90 13.09 25.25
CA ARG A 170 26.68 13.94 26.17
C ARG A 170 27.99 13.21 26.47
N ARG A 171 29.11 13.94 26.47
CA ARG A 171 30.42 13.39 26.86
C ARG A 171 30.61 13.52 28.37
N VAL A 172 31.32 12.57 28.97
CA VAL A 172 31.75 12.65 30.37
C VAL A 172 32.71 13.85 30.51
N PRO A 173 32.51 14.75 31.49
CA PRO A 173 33.46 15.83 31.74
C PRO A 173 34.82 15.24 32.13
N LEU A 174 35.90 15.75 31.55
CA LEU A 174 37.25 15.43 32.02
C LEU A 174 37.42 16.05 33.42
N GLN A 175 37.85 15.23 34.38
CA GLN A 175 38.25 15.67 35.74
C GLN A 175 39.69 16.15 35.75
#